data_AF-A0AAJ3PX90-F1
#
_entry.id   AF-A0AAJ3PX90-F1
#
_cell.length_a   1.000
_cell.length_b   1.000
_cell.length_c   1.000
_cell.angle_alpha   90.00
_cell.angle_beta   90.00
_cell.angle_gamma   90.00
#
_symmetry.space_group_name_H-M   'P 1'
#
loop_
_entity.id
_entity.type
_entity.pdbx_description
1 polymer ?
#
loop_
_entity_poly.entity_id
_entity_poly.type
_entity_poly.pdbx_seq_one_letter_code
_entity_poly.pdbx_strand_id
1 'polypeptide(L)'
;MSLLSDTNYSPQRIYALLRLLGAQGGQLGFDSIRTWLKPAMRGIEQKGSEENTNIRQLLGATASLELIETPSQNQYKLAAAVPPTIEAFADAVHDRLVGLDMSHPDSVVLEAFAAMVVLTEAEQGTSWLDLNAKDRAAKVNDAMRASETNEDDDEKKRFNATKSSPWKRWMIFLGLGVPMPKSDLYPYPAQRLEREIRRLQRNETTPDALEVEVFISKIAERMPYLDSGRLFLASADRLRLPPLDRRISRVLSNTLRDLHDDKRLVLDAIGDAKEIYTLTQEPHPVRHIKAITLQGQINND
;
A
#
# COMPACT_ATOMS: atom_id res chain seq x y z
N MET A 1 1.04 -2.48 -19.73
CA MET A 1 -0.18 -2.52 -18.89
C MET A 1 0.19 -2.00 -17.50
N SER A 2 -0.72 -1.35 -16.81
CA SER A 2 -0.55 -0.98 -15.40
C SER A 2 -1.30 -1.96 -14.51
N LEU A 3 -0.81 -2.15 -13.30
CA LEU A 3 -1.44 -2.89 -12.22
C LEU A 3 -2.92 -2.52 -12.10
N LEU A 4 -3.28 -1.25 -12.08
CA LEU A 4 -4.68 -0.85 -11.87
C LEU A 4 -5.57 -0.91 -13.12
N SER A 5 -5.01 -1.15 -14.31
CA SER A 5 -5.78 -1.20 -15.56
C SER A 5 -6.67 -2.43 -15.67
N ASP A 6 -6.31 -3.51 -14.98
CA ASP A 6 -6.99 -4.79 -15.08
C ASP A 6 -7.82 -5.09 -13.83
N THR A 7 -9.04 -5.59 -14.03
CA THR A 7 -10.01 -5.78 -12.95
C THR A 7 -10.03 -7.21 -12.39
N ASN A 8 -9.60 -8.22 -13.17
CA ASN A 8 -9.87 -9.64 -12.86
C ASN A 8 -8.64 -10.44 -12.39
N TYR A 9 -7.75 -9.84 -11.60
CA TYR A 9 -6.68 -10.56 -10.90
C TYR A 9 -6.64 -10.17 -9.42
N SER A 10 -5.99 -10.95 -8.56
CA SER A 10 -5.75 -10.57 -7.16
C SER A 10 -4.29 -10.82 -6.78
N PRO A 11 -3.76 -10.16 -5.73
CA PRO A 11 -2.41 -10.43 -5.25
C PRO A 11 -2.17 -11.92 -4.94
N GLN A 12 -3.18 -12.61 -4.38
CA GLN A 12 -3.14 -14.04 -4.12
C GLN A 12 -3.01 -14.86 -5.41
N ARG A 13 -3.72 -14.47 -6.48
CA ARG A 13 -3.61 -15.14 -7.79
C ARG A 13 -2.25 -14.92 -8.44
N ILE A 14 -1.67 -13.72 -8.30
CA ILE A 14 -0.30 -13.44 -8.75
C ILE A 14 0.68 -14.34 -8.00
N TYR A 15 0.59 -14.38 -6.66
CA TYR A 15 1.44 -15.25 -5.86
C TYR A 15 1.29 -16.73 -6.24
N ALA A 16 0.06 -17.21 -6.45
CA ALA A 16 -0.20 -18.57 -6.90
C ALA A 16 0.44 -18.86 -8.27
N LEU A 17 0.38 -17.91 -9.22
CA LEU A 17 1.07 -18.01 -10.50
C LEU A 17 2.59 -18.12 -10.32
N LEU A 18 3.20 -17.28 -9.47
CA LEU A 18 4.64 -17.36 -9.22
C LEU A 18 5.04 -18.71 -8.62
N ARG A 19 4.27 -19.21 -7.65
CA ARG A 19 4.50 -20.53 -7.03
C ARG A 19 4.34 -21.66 -8.05
N LEU A 20 3.37 -21.57 -8.96
CA LEU A 20 3.22 -22.50 -10.06
C LEU A 20 4.44 -22.49 -10.98
N LEU A 21 4.89 -21.30 -11.42
CA LEU A 21 6.08 -21.17 -12.26
C LEU A 21 7.31 -21.75 -11.55
N GLY A 22 7.51 -21.43 -10.28
CA GLY A 22 8.62 -21.95 -9.48
C GLY A 22 8.60 -23.49 -9.36
N ALA A 23 7.41 -24.08 -9.19
CA ALA A 23 7.24 -25.53 -9.15
C ALA A 23 7.50 -26.21 -10.51
N GLN A 24 7.36 -25.48 -11.62
CA GLN A 24 7.55 -25.97 -12.98
C GLN A 24 8.93 -25.56 -13.56
N GLY A 25 9.95 -25.40 -12.70
CA GLY A 25 11.31 -25.08 -13.15
C GLY A 25 11.52 -23.62 -13.56
N GLY A 26 10.62 -22.73 -13.15
CA GLY A 26 10.71 -21.28 -13.35
C GLY A 26 10.16 -20.77 -14.68
N GLN A 27 9.58 -21.63 -15.52
CA GLN A 27 9.06 -21.25 -16.82
C GLN A 27 7.87 -22.10 -17.24
N LEU A 28 6.84 -21.49 -17.85
CA LEU A 28 5.66 -22.21 -18.32
C LEU A 28 4.98 -21.52 -19.51
N GLY A 29 4.36 -22.30 -20.38
CA GLY A 29 3.56 -21.79 -21.51
C GLY A 29 2.15 -21.36 -21.11
N PHE A 30 1.53 -20.47 -21.89
CA PHE A 30 0.18 -19.94 -21.63
C PHE A 30 -0.87 -21.05 -21.42
N ASP A 31 -0.90 -22.06 -22.29
CA ASP A 31 -1.89 -23.15 -22.20
C ASP A 31 -1.74 -23.99 -20.94
N SER A 32 -0.50 -24.21 -20.51
CA SER A 32 -0.21 -24.91 -19.27
C SER A 32 -0.59 -24.07 -18.06
N ILE A 33 -0.25 -22.77 -18.04
CA ILE A 33 -0.68 -21.83 -16.99
C ILE A 33 -2.21 -21.83 -16.88
N ARG A 34 -2.91 -21.73 -18.01
CA ARG A 34 -4.36 -21.80 -18.07
C ARG A 34 -4.89 -23.10 -17.48
N THR A 35 -4.29 -24.23 -17.84
CA THR A 35 -4.74 -25.54 -17.36
C THR A 35 -4.58 -25.68 -15.84
N TRP A 36 -3.47 -25.19 -15.28
CA TRP A 36 -3.19 -25.28 -13.85
C TRP A 36 -3.98 -24.29 -13.00
N LEU A 37 -4.20 -23.06 -13.49
CA LEU A 37 -4.89 -22.01 -12.75
C LEU A 37 -6.42 -22.08 -12.89
N LYS A 38 -6.95 -23.15 -13.51
CA LYS A 38 -8.38 -23.45 -13.52
C LYS A 38 -8.84 -23.84 -12.11
N PRO A 39 -9.72 -23.06 -11.46
CA PRO A 39 -10.48 -23.60 -10.36
C PRO A 39 -11.43 -24.66 -10.96
N ALA A 40 -11.37 -25.90 -10.47
CA ALA A 40 -12.37 -26.93 -10.79
C ALA A 40 -13.70 -26.58 -10.09
N MET A 41 -14.34 -25.49 -10.50
CA MET A 41 -15.67 -25.12 -10.02
C MET A 41 -16.67 -26.02 -10.72
N ARG A 42 -17.13 -27.07 -10.01
CA ARG A 42 -18.26 -27.89 -10.46
C ARG A 42 -19.46 -26.96 -10.73
N GLY A 43 -19.91 -26.90 -11.99
CA GLY A 43 -21.23 -26.37 -12.35
C GLY A 43 -21.30 -24.96 -12.95
N ILE A 44 -20.19 -24.27 -13.17
CA ILE A 44 -20.20 -22.97 -13.89
C ILE A 44 -19.20 -23.05 -15.04
N GLU A 45 -19.69 -23.33 -16.24
CA GLU A 45 -18.91 -23.14 -17.47
C GLU A 45 -18.69 -21.63 -17.67
N GLN A 46 -17.53 -21.12 -17.27
CA GLN A 46 -17.08 -19.82 -17.75
C GLN A 46 -16.88 -19.92 -19.26
N LYS A 47 -17.53 -19.06 -20.04
CA LYS A 47 -17.32 -18.96 -21.49
C LYS A 47 -15.83 -18.72 -21.75
N GLY A 48 -15.19 -19.57 -22.54
CA GLY A 48 -13.72 -19.59 -22.70
C GLY A 48 -13.06 -18.28 -23.18
N SER A 49 -13.81 -17.29 -23.68
CA SER A 49 -13.27 -15.97 -24.06
C SER A 49 -13.00 -15.04 -22.88
N GLU A 50 -13.84 -15.06 -21.84
CA GLU A 50 -13.65 -14.24 -20.64
C GLU A 50 -12.52 -14.79 -19.76
N GLU A 51 -12.39 -16.11 -19.70
CA GLU A 51 -11.32 -16.78 -18.92
C GLU A 51 -9.92 -16.48 -19.49
N ASN A 52 -9.76 -16.57 -20.81
CA ASN A 52 -8.51 -16.21 -21.46
C ASN A 52 -8.14 -14.75 -21.20
N THR A 53 -9.13 -13.86 -21.18
CA THR A 53 -8.95 -12.46 -20.81
C THR A 53 -8.45 -12.34 -19.36
N ASN A 54 -9.08 -13.03 -18.41
CA ASN A 54 -8.68 -12.99 -16.99
C ASN A 54 -7.26 -13.49 -16.75
N ILE A 55 -6.84 -14.57 -17.42
CA ILE A 55 -5.47 -15.09 -17.30
C ILE A 55 -4.47 -14.14 -17.95
N ARG A 56 -4.81 -13.54 -19.10
CA ARG A 56 -3.96 -12.52 -19.74
C ARG A 56 -3.82 -11.28 -18.88
N GLN A 57 -4.88 -10.83 -18.22
CA GLN A 57 -4.85 -9.75 -17.24
C GLN A 57 -3.97 -10.10 -16.03
N LEU A 58 -4.08 -11.32 -15.51
CA LEU A 58 -3.20 -11.81 -14.44
C LEU A 58 -1.72 -11.77 -14.86
N LEU A 59 -1.42 -12.25 -16.06
CA LEU A 59 -0.06 -12.24 -16.62
C LEU A 59 0.44 -10.81 -16.86
N GLY A 60 -0.43 -9.93 -17.38
CA GLY A 60 -0.15 -8.50 -17.58
C GLY A 60 0.19 -7.79 -16.28
N ALA A 61 -0.60 -7.98 -15.23
CA ALA A 61 -0.34 -7.44 -13.89
C ALA A 61 0.93 -8.02 -13.25
N THR A 62 1.19 -9.32 -13.44
CA THR A 62 2.42 -9.96 -12.93
C THR A 62 3.66 -9.41 -13.64
N ALA A 63 3.56 -9.17 -14.95
CA ALA A 63 4.63 -8.58 -15.75
C ALA A 63 4.85 -7.09 -15.43
N SER A 64 3.79 -6.32 -15.12
CA SER A 64 3.94 -4.89 -14.75
C SER A 64 4.72 -4.71 -13.44
N LEU A 65 4.60 -5.69 -12.53
CA LEU A 65 5.40 -5.78 -11.31
C LEU A 65 6.83 -6.31 -11.56
N GLU A 66 7.21 -6.60 -12.81
CA GLU A 66 8.50 -7.18 -13.21
C GLU A 66 8.80 -8.53 -12.54
N LEU A 67 7.75 -9.29 -12.18
CA LEU A 67 7.90 -10.59 -11.52
C LEU A 67 8.12 -11.72 -12.53
N ILE A 68 7.72 -11.49 -13.78
CA ILE A 68 7.88 -12.42 -14.89
C ILE A 68 8.35 -11.71 -16.16
N GLU A 69 9.10 -12.46 -16.98
CA GLU A 69 9.54 -12.10 -18.32
C GLU A 69 8.74 -12.87 -19.38
N THR A 70 8.65 -12.32 -20.59
CA THR A 70 8.04 -13.00 -21.75
C THR A 70 9.12 -13.22 -22.83
N PRO A 71 10.00 -14.23 -22.66
CA PRO A 71 11.15 -14.44 -23.56
C PRO A 71 10.74 -14.83 -24.99
N SER A 72 9.56 -15.42 -25.16
CA SER A 72 9.00 -15.79 -26.46
C SER A 72 7.48 -15.70 -26.41
N GLN A 73 6.83 -15.71 -27.58
CA GLN A 73 5.38 -15.61 -27.65
C GLN A 73 4.73 -16.77 -26.85
N ASN A 74 3.87 -16.42 -25.88
CA ASN A 74 3.16 -17.35 -24.99
C ASN A 74 4.03 -18.16 -24.03
N GLN A 75 5.28 -17.77 -23.77
CA GLN A 75 6.12 -18.39 -22.74
C GLN A 75 6.45 -17.36 -21.66
N TYR A 76 6.27 -17.75 -20.40
CA TYR A 76 6.47 -16.85 -19.25
C TYR A 76 7.50 -17.44 -18.31
N LYS A 77 8.45 -16.63 -17.88
CA LYS A 77 9.59 -17.03 -17.03
C LYS A 77 9.64 -16.16 -15.78
N LEU A 78 10.00 -16.73 -14.63
CA LEU A 78 10.26 -15.95 -13.43
C LEU A 78 11.45 -15.01 -13.63
N ALA A 79 11.29 -13.75 -13.24
CA ALA A 79 12.38 -12.77 -13.23
C ALA A 79 13.31 -12.94 -12.01
N ALA A 80 12.78 -13.45 -10.90
CA ALA A 80 13.51 -13.69 -9.66
C ALA A 80 12.96 -14.90 -8.89
N ALA A 81 13.64 -15.28 -7.81
CA ALA A 81 13.17 -16.33 -6.91
C ALA A 81 11.81 -15.97 -6.31
N VAL A 82 10.92 -16.95 -6.21
CA VAL A 82 9.58 -16.73 -5.65
C VAL A 82 9.69 -16.50 -4.15
N PRO A 83 9.08 -15.44 -3.59
CA PRO A 83 9.04 -15.26 -2.14
C PRO A 83 8.49 -16.49 -1.43
N PRO A 84 9.07 -16.87 -0.28
CA PRO A 84 8.75 -18.15 0.38
C PRO A 84 7.34 -18.15 1.00
N THR A 85 6.85 -16.97 1.42
CA THR A 85 5.52 -16.78 2.01
C THR A 85 4.77 -15.64 1.33
N ILE A 86 3.46 -15.56 1.60
CA ILE A 86 2.61 -14.51 1.04
C ILE A 86 2.93 -13.14 1.64
N GLU A 87 3.37 -13.10 2.90
CA GLU A 87 3.85 -11.89 3.56
C GLU A 87 5.15 -11.40 2.93
N ALA A 88 6.09 -12.31 2.66
CA ALA A 88 7.32 -12.00 1.94
C ALA A 88 7.03 -11.49 0.51
N PHE A 89 5.96 -11.98 -0.12
CA PHE A 89 5.50 -11.46 -1.41
C PHE A 89 4.93 -10.04 -1.29
N ALA A 90 4.08 -9.75 -0.30
CA ALA A 90 3.59 -8.39 -0.04
C ALA A 90 4.73 -7.40 0.24
N ASP A 91 5.74 -7.86 0.97
CA ASP A 91 6.97 -7.15 1.24
C ASP A 91 7.74 -6.81 -0.04
N ALA A 92 7.99 -7.80 -0.90
CA ALA A 92 8.67 -7.61 -2.18
C ALA A 92 7.90 -6.66 -3.12
N VAL A 93 6.57 -6.78 -3.19
CA VAL A 93 5.75 -5.88 -4.03
C VAL A 93 5.79 -4.46 -3.50
N HIS A 94 5.67 -4.24 -2.19
CA HIS A 94 5.78 -2.90 -1.63
C HIS A 94 7.17 -2.30 -1.87
N ASP A 95 8.25 -3.07 -1.66
CA ASP A 95 9.62 -2.60 -1.92
C ASP A 95 9.80 -2.13 -3.36
N ARG A 96 9.25 -2.91 -4.30
CA ARG A 96 9.19 -2.56 -5.72
C ARG A 96 8.43 -1.25 -5.96
N LEU A 97 7.22 -1.13 -5.41
CA LEU A 97 6.38 0.07 -5.57
C LEU A 97 7.01 1.32 -4.96
N VAL A 98 7.70 1.20 -3.81
CA VAL A 98 8.43 2.31 -3.16
C VAL A 98 9.58 2.78 -4.04
N GLY A 99 10.28 1.86 -4.71
CA GLY A 99 11.40 2.15 -5.60
C GLY A 99 11.01 2.71 -6.98
N LEU A 100 9.70 2.77 -7.29
CA LEU A 100 9.26 3.31 -8.58
C LEU A 100 9.54 4.80 -8.72
N ASP A 101 9.91 5.20 -9.93
CA ASP A 101 9.86 6.59 -10.35
C ASP A 101 8.40 7.05 -10.49
N MET A 102 8.13 8.33 -10.26
CA MET A 102 6.77 8.86 -10.36
C MET A 102 6.20 8.71 -11.77
N SER A 103 7.02 8.75 -12.82
CA SER A 103 6.59 8.54 -14.22
C SER A 103 6.06 7.13 -14.49
N HIS A 104 6.47 6.13 -13.70
CA HIS A 104 6.03 4.75 -13.89
C HIS A 104 4.50 4.64 -13.74
N PRO A 105 3.80 3.87 -14.59
CA PRO A 105 2.33 3.74 -14.49
C PRO A 105 1.84 3.25 -13.13
N ASP A 106 2.56 2.30 -12.53
CA ASP A 106 2.19 1.69 -11.24
C ASP A 106 2.56 2.55 -10.01
N SER A 107 3.23 3.69 -10.18
CA SER A 107 3.47 4.64 -9.07
C SER A 107 2.14 5.17 -8.49
N VAL A 108 1.09 5.18 -9.32
CA VAL A 108 -0.29 5.55 -8.98
C VAL A 108 -0.82 4.80 -7.74
N VAL A 109 -0.33 3.60 -7.46
CA VAL A 109 -0.82 2.72 -6.38
C VAL A 109 -0.55 3.34 -5.01
N LEU A 110 0.70 3.74 -4.75
CA LEU A 110 1.09 4.37 -3.49
C LEU A 110 0.78 5.87 -3.49
N GLU A 111 0.78 6.51 -4.66
CA GLU A 111 0.38 7.91 -4.82
C GLU A 111 -1.09 8.13 -4.42
N ALA A 112 -2.00 7.25 -4.86
CA ALA A 112 -3.41 7.30 -4.45
C ALA A 112 -3.61 7.06 -2.95
N PHE A 113 -2.75 6.24 -2.33
CA PHE A 113 -2.77 6.05 -0.88
C PHE A 113 -2.28 7.30 -0.13
N ALA A 114 -1.19 7.91 -0.58
CA ALA A 114 -0.71 9.18 -0.04
C ALA A 114 -1.81 10.26 -0.10
N ALA A 115 -2.47 10.39 -1.25
CA ALA A 115 -3.62 11.27 -1.44
C ALA A 115 -4.73 10.98 -0.41
N MET A 116 -5.08 9.72 -0.16
CA MET A 116 -6.08 9.33 0.85
C MET A 116 -5.65 9.72 2.28
N VAL A 117 -4.38 9.56 2.63
CA VAL A 117 -3.84 9.97 3.94
C VAL A 117 -3.93 11.48 4.11
N VAL A 118 -3.49 12.25 3.11
CA VAL A 118 -3.55 13.72 3.14
C VAL A 118 -4.99 14.24 3.14
N LEU A 119 -5.89 13.66 2.35
CA LEU A 119 -7.31 14.01 2.37
C LEU A 119 -7.94 13.79 3.74
N THR A 120 -7.59 12.69 4.42
CA THR A 120 -8.06 12.43 5.78
C THR A 120 -7.58 13.49 6.77
N GLU A 121 -6.37 14.02 6.57
CA GLU A 121 -5.86 15.14 7.36
C GLU A 121 -6.58 16.46 7.03
N ALA A 122 -6.71 16.79 5.74
CA ALA A 122 -7.33 18.02 5.25
C ALA A 122 -8.81 18.13 5.64
N GLU A 123 -9.56 17.03 5.52
CA GLU A 123 -10.98 16.93 5.88
C GLU A 123 -11.20 16.73 7.39
N GLN A 124 -10.11 16.69 8.16
CA GLN A 124 -10.11 16.49 9.60
C GLN A 124 -10.79 15.18 10.07
N GLY A 125 -10.83 14.15 9.21
CA GLY A 125 -11.50 12.89 9.48
C GLY A 125 -11.75 12.08 8.21
N THR A 126 -12.55 11.03 8.34
CA THR A 126 -12.82 10.06 7.24
C THR A 126 -14.23 10.14 6.68
N SER A 127 -15.01 11.17 7.00
CA SER A 127 -16.38 11.36 6.48
C SER A 127 -16.43 11.47 4.96
N TRP A 128 -15.36 11.96 4.33
CA TRP A 128 -15.25 12.01 2.87
C TRP A 128 -15.21 10.61 2.21
N LEU A 129 -14.94 9.54 2.97
CA LEU A 129 -15.01 8.17 2.46
C LEU A 129 -16.44 7.73 2.15
N ASP A 130 -17.45 8.38 2.73
CA ASP A 130 -18.88 8.09 2.53
C ASP A 130 -19.42 8.61 1.19
N LEU A 131 -18.61 9.36 0.43
CA LEU A 131 -18.93 9.76 -0.93
C LEU A 131 -19.18 8.54 -1.85
N ASN A 132 -19.89 8.75 -2.95
CA ASN A 132 -19.99 7.70 -3.97
C ASN A 132 -18.62 7.42 -4.62
N ALA A 133 -18.50 6.30 -5.34
CA ALA A 133 -17.23 5.87 -5.91
C ALA A 133 -16.63 6.86 -6.93
N LYS A 134 -17.47 7.59 -7.68
CA LYS A 134 -17.02 8.58 -8.67
C LYS A 134 -16.42 9.80 -7.98
N ASP A 135 -17.14 10.38 -7.03
CA ASP A 135 -16.71 11.59 -6.32
C ASP A 135 -15.49 11.32 -5.43
N ARG A 136 -15.46 10.14 -4.79
CA ARG A 136 -14.28 9.71 -4.02
C ARG A 136 -13.05 9.57 -4.92
N ALA A 137 -13.19 8.95 -6.09
CA ALA A 137 -12.07 8.81 -7.02
C ALA A 137 -11.61 10.15 -7.59
N ALA A 138 -12.54 11.08 -7.84
CA ALA A 138 -12.22 12.45 -8.25
C ALA A 138 -11.40 13.17 -7.18
N LYS A 139 -11.86 13.16 -5.91
CA LYS A 139 -11.10 13.74 -4.79
C LYS A 139 -9.69 13.18 -4.66
N VAL A 140 -9.55 11.85 -4.77
CA VAL A 140 -8.23 11.20 -4.74
C VAL A 140 -7.37 11.69 -5.91
N ASN A 141 -7.92 11.70 -7.12
CA ASN A 141 -7.18 12.14 -8.31
C ASN A 141 -6.77 13.62 -8.25
N ASP A 142 -7.59 14.50 -7.67
CA ASP A 142 -7.28 15.93 -7.48
C ASP A 142 -6.13 16.15 -6.49
N ALA A 143 -5.96 15.24 -5.53
CA ALA A 143 -4.86 15.22 -4.56
C ALA A 143 -3.58 14.54 -5.09
N MET A 144 -3.61 14.03 -6.33
CA MET A 144 -2.48 13.37 -6.99
C MET A 144 -1.82 14.31 -8.02
N ARG A 145 -0.70 13.86 -8.61
CA ARG A 145 -0.10 14.58 -9.74
C ARG A 145 -1.08 14.62 -10.92
N ALA A 146 -1.12 15.77 -11.59
CA ALA A 146 -1.92 15.92 -12.80
C ALA A 146 -1.50 14.88 -13.85
N SER A 147 -2.45 14.41 -14.64
CA SER A 147 -2.11 13.66 -15.85
C SER A 147 -1.38 14.57 -16.82
N GLU A 148 -0.43 14.03 -17.57
CA GLU A 148 0.24 14.75 -18.67
C GLU A 148 -0.71 14.99 -19.85
N THR A 149 -1.81 14.24 -19.91
CA THR A 149 -2.88 14.41 -20.88
C THR A 149 -3.96 15.34 -20.32
N ASN A 150 -4.05 16.57 -20.84
CA ASN A 150 -5.12 17.55 -20.57
C ASN A 150 -6.46 17.16 -21.22
N GLU A 151 -6.85 15.90 -21.13
CA GLU A 151 -8.12 15.43 -21.67
C GLU A 151 -9.12 15.24 -20.53
N ASP A 152 -10.29 15.88 -20.64
CA ASP A 152 -11.43 15.78 -19.70
C ASP A 152 -12.06 14.36 -19.63
N ASP A 153 -11.37 13.36 -20.17
CA ASP A 153 -11.83 11.98 -20.16
C ASP A 153 -11.53 11.32 -18.80
N ASP A 154 -12.59 11.10 -18.03
CA ASP A 154 -12.57 10.41 -16.73
C ASP A 154 -11.87 9.03 -16.81
N GLU A 155 -11.87 8.37 -17.97
CA GLU A 155 -11.21 7.07 -18.16
C GLU A 155 -9.68 7.19 -18.26
N LYS A 156 -9.18 8.34 -18.73
CA LYS A 156 -7.75 8.62 -18.89
C LYS A 156 -7.10 9.22 -17.64
N LYS A 157 -7.91 9.58 -16.64
CA LYS A 157 -7.40 9.99 -15.33
C LYS A 157 -6.49 8.92 -14.73
N ARG A 158 -5.44 9.36 -14.04
CA ARG A 158 -4.47 8.46 -13.37
C ARG A 158 -5.20 7.54 -12.41
N PHE A 159 -6.13 8.09 -11.63
CA PHE A 159 -7.03 7.34 -10.76
C PHE A 159 -8.50 7.65 -11.09
N ASN A 160 -9.35 6.63 -11.11
CA ASN A 160 -10.78 6.75 -11.39
C ASN A 160 -11.58 5.64 -10.67
N ALA A 161 -12.91 5.69 -10.79
CA ALA A 161 -13.79 4.77 -10.07
C ALA A 161 -13.55 3.29 -10.45
N THR A 162 -13.20 2.98 -11.70
CA THR A 162 -12.96 1.59 -12.14
C THR A 162 -11.66 1.02 -11.57
N LYS A 163 -10.64 1.88 -11.38
CA LYS A 163 -9.35 1.54 -10.73
C LYS A 163 -9.47 1.36 -9.20
N SER A 164 -10.53 1.87 -8.57
CA SER A 164 -10.69 1.82 -7.11
C SER A 164 -10.73 0.38 -6.57
N SER A 165 -11.49 -0.52 -7.19
CA SER A 165 -11.61 -1.91 -6.73
C SER A 165 -10.28 -2.70 -6.72
N PRO A 166 -9.50 -2.77 -7.83
CA PRO A 166 -8.18 -3.39 -7.79
C PRO A 166 -7.22 -2.67 -6.84
N TRP A 167 -7.26 -1.34 -6.76
CA TRP A 167 -6.42 -0.58 -5.84
C TRP A 167 -6.66 -0.95 -4.37
N LYS A 168 -7.92 -1.03 -3.93
CA LYS A 168 -8.26 -1.43 -2.55
C LYS A 168 -7.74 -2.82 -2.19
N ARG A 169 -7.83 -3.77 -3.12
CA ARG A 169 -7.29 -5.12 -2.93
C ARG A 169 -5.79 -5.09 -2.69
N TRP A 170 -5.05 -4.22 -3.38
CA TRP A 170 -3.64 -3.99 -3.10
C TRP A 170 -3.42 -3.32 -1.76
N MET A 171 -4.18 -2.27 -1.41
CA MET A 171 -4.01 -1.60 -0.11
C MET A 171 -4.21 -2.54 1.07
N ILE A 172 -5.26 -3.38 1.02
CA ILE A 172 -5.50 -4.40 2.04
C ILE A 172 -4.36 -5.43 2.06
N PHE A 173 -3.96 -5.92 0.89
CA PHE A 173 -2.91 -6.94 0.78
C PHE A 173 -1.55 -6.45 1.30
N LEU A 174 -1.21 -5.18 1.06
CA LEU A 174 0.03 -4.56 1.50
C LEU A 174 -0.01 -4.14 2.98
N GLY A 175 -1.16 -4.29 3.66
CA GLY A 175 -1.34 -3.90 5.07
C GLY A 175 -1.49 -2.39 5.28
N LEU A 176 -2.03 -1.68 4.28
CA LEU A 176 -2.20 -0.23 4.26
C LEU A 176 -3.62 0.23 4.57
N GLY A 177 -4.60 -0.67 4.50
CA GLY A 177 -5.96 -0.33 4.84
C GLY A 177 -6.78 -1.53 5.22
N VAL A 178 -7.90 -1.25 5.89
CA VAL A 178 -8.85 -2.25 6.34
C VAL A 178 -10.20 -2.05 5.65
N PRO A 179 -10.90 -3.13 5.27
CA PRO A 179 -12.25 -3.03 4.76
C PRO A 179 -13.19 -2.62 5.89
N MET A 180 -14.15 -1.75 5.60
CA MET A 180 -15.15 -1.32 6.58
C MET A 180 -16.55 -1.83 6.19
N PRO A 181 -17.45 -2.09 7.16
CA PRO A 181 -18.79 -2.61 6.86
C PRO A 181 -19.69 -1.66 6.06
N LYS A 182 -19.45 -0.34 6.13
CA LYS A 182 -20.29 0.71 5.52
C LYS A 182 -19.53 1.70 4.65
N SER A 183 -18.22 1.84 4.85
CA SER A 183 -17.36 2.68 4.02
C SER A 183 -16.48 1.81 3.12
N ASP A 184 -15.73 2.45 2.23
CA ASP A 184 -14.91 1.74 1.27
C ASP A 184 -13.67 1.09 1.93
N LEU A 185 -12.51 1.75 1.83
CA LEU A 185 -11.27 1.36 2.48
C LEU A 185 -10.92 2.41 3.53
N TYR A 186 -10.66 2.02 4.77
CA TYR A 186 -10.14 2.93 5.79
C TYR A 186 -8.60 2.92 5.77
N PRO A 187 -7.91 4.08 5.70
CA PRO A 187 -6.46 4.14 5.68
C PRO A 187 -5.90 3.73 7.05
N TYR A 188 -5.30 2.54 7.10
CA TYR A 188 -4.84 1.91 8.34
C TYR A 188 -3.55 1.13 8.10
N PRO A 189 -2.39 1.81 8.11
CA PRO A 189 -1.11 1.23 7.79
C PRO A 189 -0.44 0.47 8.95
N ALA A 190 -1.16 0.08 10.01
CA ALA A 190 -0.58 -0.52 11.22
C ALA A 190 0.21 -1.80 10.90
N GLN A 191 -0.39 -2.71 10.13
CA GLN A 191 0.29 -3.95 9.76
C GLN A 191 1.55 -3.67 8.93
N ARG A 192 1.53 -2.68 8.03
CA ARG A 192 2.73 -2.34 7.25
C ARG A 192 3.78 -1.66 8.11
N LEU A 193 3.39 -0.71 8.94
CA LEU A 193 4.29 0.03 9.82
C LEU A 193 4.99 -0.93 10.79
N GLU A 194 4.28 -1.91 11.35
CA GLU A 194 4.87 -2.94 12.20
C GLU A 194 5.97 -3.72 11.46
N ARG A 195 5.76 -4.09 10.19
CA ARG A 195 6.78 -4.78 9.39
C ARG A 195 8.00 -3.91 9.14
N GLU A 196 7.83 -2.62 8.85
CA GLU A 196 8.96 -1.69 8.68
C GLU A 196 9.69 -1.43 10.00
N ILE A 197 8.98 -1.36 11.13
CA ILE A 197 9.59 -1.28 12.47
C ILE A 197 10.46 -2.52 12.73
N ARG A 198 9.95 -3.73 12.43
CA ARG A 198 10.75 -4.96 12.56
C ARG A 198 11.98 -4.96 11.65
N ARG A 199 11.93 -4.31 10.48
CA ARG A 199 13.10 -4.12 9.61
C ARG A 199 14.11 -3.14 10.23
N LEU A 200 13.63 -2.05 10.83
CA LEU A 200 14.49 -1.10 11.55
C LEU A 200 15.20 -1.77 12.74
N GLN A 201 14.49 -2.58 13.53
CA GLN A 201 15.07 -3.33 14.65
C GLN A 201 16.17 -4.30 14.23
N ARG A 202 16.08 -4.89 13.03
CA ARG A 202 17.12 -5.79 12.51
C ARG A 202 18.39 -5.06 12.07
N ASN A 203 18.33 -3.74 11.93
CA ASN A 203 19.50 -2.94 11.61
C ASN A 203 20.25 -2.63 12.92
N GLU A 204 21.38 -3.32 13.14
CA GLU A 204 22.22 -3.21 14.34
C GLU A 204 22.66 -1.78 14.69
N THR A 205 22.63 -0.86 13.72
CA THR A 205 22.99 0.56 13.92
C THR A 205 21.84 1.44 14.41
N THR A 206 20.60 0.92 14.44
CA THR A 206 19.43 1.70 14.85
C THR A 206 19.21 1.55 16.36
N PRO A 207 19.23 2.64 17.15
CA PRO A 207 18.91 2.59 18.57
C PRO A 207 17.50 2.05 18.83
N ASP A 208 17.31 1.38 19.97
CA ASP A 208 16.01 0.88 20.40
C ASP A 208 14.99 2.01 20.65
N ALA A 209 15.46 3.17 21.12
CA ALA A 209 14.65 4.36 21.33
C ALA A 209 15.10 5.47 20.38
N LEU A 210 14.13 6.00 19.61
CA LEU A 210 14.36 7.05 18.63
C LEU A 210 13.58 8.30 19.02
N GLU A 211 14.19 9.47 18.85
CA GLU A 211 13.42 10.72 18.83
C GLU A 211 12.38 10.67 17.70
N VAL A 212 11.22 11.29 17.92
CA VAL A 212 10.10 11.21 16.97
C VAL A 212 10.48 11.68 15.58
N GLU A 213 11.25 12.76 15.45
CA GLU A 213 11.70 13.28 14.16
C GLU A 213 12.57 12.27 13.42
N VAL A 214 13.50 11.62 14.13
CA VAL A 214 14.38 10.58 13.57
C VAL A 214 13.57 9.35 13.16
N PHE A 215 12.59 8.95 13.96
CA PHE A 215 11.68 7.85 13.62
C PHE A 215 10.87 8.17 12.35
N ILE A 216 10.23 9.34 12.30
CA ILE A 216 9.42 9.76 11.13
C ILE A 216 10.30 9.82 9.88
N SER A 217 11.50 10.39 9.98
CA SER A 217 12.45 10.45 8.85
C SER A 217 12.81 9.05 8.33
N LYS A 218 13.19 8.11 9.21
CA LYS A 218 13.50 6.72 8.82
C LYS A 218 12.30 5.99 8.21
N ILE A 219 11.11 6.18 8.78
CA ILE A 219 9.88 5.58 8.24
C ILE A 219 9.51 6.20 6.89
N ALA A 220 9.69 7.51 6.70
CA ALA A 220 9.37 8.21 5.46
C ALA A 220 10.16 7.69 4.25
N GLU A 221 11.39 7.21 4.45
CA GLU A 221 12.18 6.54 3.39
C GLU A 221 11.52 5.26 2.87
N ARG A 222 10.81 4.55 3.75
CA ARG A 222 10.22 3.24 3.50
C ARG A 222 8.73 3.31 3.24
N MET A 223 8.07 4.32 3.78
CA MET A 223 6.64 4.57 3.69
C MET A 223 6.44 6.00 3.15
N PRO A 224 6.76 6.25 1.87
CA PRO A 224 6.79 7.60 1.29
C PRO A 224 5.43 8.29 1.23
N TYR A 225 4.36 7.56 1.55
CA TYR A 225 2.97 8.02 1.57
C TYR A 225 2.48 8.42 2.98
N LEU A 226 3.33 8.33 4.00
CA LEU A 226 3.09 8.86 5.36
C LEU A 226 3.86 10.16 5.60
N ASP A 227 3.69 10.75 6.78
CA ASP A 227 4.31 11.99 7.24
C ASP A 227 5.78 12.12 6.83
N SER A 228 6.16 13.29 6.31
CA SER A 228 7.49 13.60 5.75
C SER A 228 7.92 12.76 4.54
N GLY A 229 7.12 11.79 4.10
CA GLY A 229 7.36 11.01 2.90
C GLY A 229 7.16 11.81 1.61
N ARG A 230 7.95 11.50 0.57
CA ARG A 230 7.93 12.21 -0.71
C ARG A 230 6.54 12.29 -1.39
N LEU A 231 5.74 11.22 -1.31
CA LEU A 231 4.40 11.18 -1.89
C LEU A 231 3.39 11.91 -1.02
N PHE A 232 3.51 11.80 0.31
CA PHE A 232 2.69 12.58 1.24
C PHE A 232 2.89 14.09 1.01
N LEU A 233 4.15 14.54 0.96
CA LEU A 233 4.48 15.95 0.75
C LEU A 233 3.96 16.47 -0.60
N ALA A 234 4.09 15.67 -1.67
CA ALA A 234 3.56 16.02 -2.98
C ALA A 234 2.02 16.19 -2.98
N SER A 235 1.30 15.28 -2.30
CA SER A 235 -0.15 15.39 -2.15
C SER A 235 -0.58 16.53 -1.22
N ALA A 236 0.18 16.79 -0.15
CA ALA A 236 -0.06 17.89 0.78
C ALA A 236 0.08 19.25 0.08
N ASP A 237 1.13 19.43 -0.72
CA ASP A 237 1.34 20.65 -1.52
C ASP A 237 0.18 20.88 -2.51
N ARG A 238 -0.26 19.82 -3.21
CA ARG A 238 -1.39 19.85 -4.14
C ARG A 238 -2.68 20.34 -3.48
N LEU A 239 -2.98 19.85 -2.28
CA LEU A 239 -4.15 20.25 -1.50
C LEU A 239 -3.94 21.53 -0.70
N ARG A 240 -2.74 22.14 -0.77
CA ARG A 240 -2.34 23.31 0.03
C ARG A 240 -2.54 23.07 1.52
N LEU A 241 -2.29 21.83 1.97
CA LEU A 241 -2.34 21.47 3.37
C LEU A 241 -1.20 22.20 4.09
N PRO A 242 -1.48 22.94 5.19
CA PRO A 242 -0.43 23.56 5.97
C PRO A 242 0.59 22.53 6.47
N PRO A 243 1.87 22.92 6.62
CA PRO A 243 2.88 22.07 7.25
C PRO A 243 2.38 21.52 8.60
N LEU A 244 2.75 20.27 8.90
CA LEU A 244 2.35 19.64 10.16
C LEU A 244 3.20 20.13 11.35
N ASP A 245 4.36 20.74 11.11
CA ASP A 245 5.33 21.17 12.13
C ASP A 245 5.59 20.05 13.17
N ARG A 246 5.30 20.29 14.45
CA ARG A 246 5.42 19.31 15.55
C ARG A 246 4.13 18.52 15.79
N ARG A 247 3.40 18.21 14.73
CA ARG A 247 2.17 17.41 14.77
C ARG A 247 2.33 16.19 13.86
N ILE A 248 1.77 15.08 14.31
CA ILE A 248 1.67 13.86 13.51
C ILE A 248 0.29 13.82 12.88
N SER A 249 0.20 13.45 11.61
CA SER A 249 -1.07 13.35 10.88
C SER A 249 -2.03 12.39 11.56
N ARG A 250 -3.33 12.53 11.27
CA ARG A 250 -4.40 11.68 11.82
C ARG A 250 -4.15 10.19 11.64
N VAL A 251 -3.78 9.78 10.43
CA VAL A 251 -3.59 8.36 10.10
C VAL A 251 -2.40 7.80 10.86
N LEU A 252 -1.25 8.48 10.85
CA LEU A 252 -0.07 8.00 11.56
C LEU A 252 -0.27 8.06 13.08
N SER A 253 -0.97 9.07 13.60
CA SER A 253 -1.28 9.19 15.04
C SER A 253 -2.09 8.01 15.56
N ASN A 254 -3.16 7.62 14.86
CA ASN A 254 -3.96 6.45 15.23
C ASN A 254 -3.14 5.17 15.12
N THR A 255 -2.39 5.03 14.03
CA THR A 255 -1.54 3.86 13.79
C THR A 255 -0.53 3.66 14.93
N LEU A 256 0.14 4.74 15.37
CA LEU A 256 1.11 4.69 16.46
C LEU A 256 0.47 4.35 17.80
N ARG A 257 -0.73 4.87 18.08
CA ARG A 257 -1.48 4.56 19.31
C ARG A 257 -1.91 3.10 19.35
N ASP A 258 -2.42 2.57 18.25
CA ASP A 258 -2.83 1.17 18.20
C ASP A 258 -1.63 0.23 18.37
N LEU A 259 -0.50 0.52 17.71
CA LEU A 259 0.73 -0.24 17.91
C LEU A 259 1.29 -0.11 19.34
N HIS A 260 1.06 1.02 20.00
CA HIS A 260 1.42 1.20 21.41
C HIS A 260 0.55 0.36 22.33
N ASP A 261 -0.76 0.41 22.13
CA ASP A 261 -1.73 -0.32 22.95
C ASP A 261 -1.59 -1.84 22.76
N ASP A 262 -1.28 -2.27 21.53
CA ASP A 262 -0.92 -3.65 21.18
C ASP A 262 0.50 -4.04 21.64
N LYS A 263 1.22 -3.14 22.33
CA LYS A 263 2.57 -3.33 22.85
C LYS A 263 3.58 -3.75 21.78
N ARG A 264 3.41 -3.26 20.54
CA ARG A 264 4.37 -3.45 19.43
C ARG A 264 5.48 -2.41 19.43
N LEU A 265 5.20 -1.24 19.99
CA LEU A 265 6.15 -0.16 20.26
C LEU A 265 5.75 0.54 21.57
N VAL A 266 6.59 1.42 22.10
CA VAL A 266 6.25 2.28 23.23
C VAL A 266 6.32 3.74 22.82
N LEU A 267 5.31 4.53 23.21
CA LEU A 267 5.23 5.97 22.97
C LEU A 267 5.59 6.71 24.25
N ASP A 268 6.77 7.32 24.27
CA ASP A 268 7.30 7.95 25.48
C ASP A 268 6.80 9.40 25.61
N ALA A 269 5.85 9.61 26.52
CA ALA A 269 5.31 10.92 26.89
C ALA A 269 6.10 11.51 28.07
N ILE A 270 7.12 12.32 27.80
CA ILE A 270 7.86 13.03 28.86
C ILE A 270 7.21 14.40 29.08
N GLY A 271 6.60 14.60 30.26
CA GLY A 271 5.76 15.76 30.60
C GLY A 271 6.46 17.13 30.59
N ASP A 272 7.79 17.19 30.69
CA ASP A 272 8.56 18.44 30.83
C ASP A 272 9.56 18.71 29.69
N ALA A 273 9.45 18.00 28.56
CA ALA A 273 10.35 18.19 27.43
C ALA A 273 9.97 19.41 26.57
N LYS A 274 10.97 20.23 26.19
CA LYS A 274 10.78 21.41 25.30
C LYS A 274 10.43 21.03 23.85
N GLU A 275 10.62 19.77 23.47
CA GLU A 275 10.49 19.28 22.10
C GLU A 275 9.57 18.07 22.07
N ILE A 276 8.27 18.34 22.04
CA ILE A 276 7.21 17.33 21.99
C ILE A 276 6.47 17.39 20.66
N TYR A 277 6.12 16.22 20.14
CA TYR A 277 5.19 16.06 19.02
C TYR A 277 3.79 15.80 19.53
N THR A 278 2.80 16.37 18.86
CA THR A 278 1.38 16.19 19.18
C THR A 278 0.76 15.14 18.26
N LEU A 279 0.13 14.13 18.85
CA LEU A 279 -0.66 13.13 18.12
C LEU A 279 -2.08 13.67 17.87
N THR A 280 -2.53 13.66 16.62
CA THR A 280 -3.87 14.15 16.22
C THR A 280 -4.96 13.10 16.53
N GLN A 281 -6.21 13.54 16.73
CA GLN A 281 -7.44 12.78 17.08
C GLN A 281 -7.73 12.57 18.59
N GLU A 282 -8.98 12.15 18.84
CA GLU A 282 -9.77 11.74 20.03
C GLU A 282 -9.06 11.45 21.37
N PRO A 283 -9.77 11.47 22.52
CA PRO A 283 -9.14 11.39 23.84
C PRO A 283 -8.45 10.04 24.07
N HIS A 284 -7.17 10.00 23.75
CA HIS A 284 -6.23 8.95 24.11
C HIS A 284 -5.37 9.42 25.30
N PRO A 285 -4.92 8.51 26.20
CA PRO A 285 -4.00 8.87 27.29
C PRO A 285 -2.68 9.47 26.79
N VAL A 286 -2.14 8.92 25.69
CA VAL A 286 -0.93 9.42 25.03
C VAL A 286 -1.29 10.49 23.99
N ARG A 287 -1.00 11.76 24.33
CA ARG A 287 -1.27 12.93 23.47
C ARG A 287 -0.02 13.58 22.91
N HIS A 288 1.04 13.60 23.71
CA HIS A 288 2.32 14.19 23.36
C HIS A 288 3.41 13.14 23.51
N ILE A 289 4.33 13.10 22.57
CA ILE A 289 5.42 12.13 22.54
C ILE A 289 6.74 12.83 22.25
N LYS A 290 7.82 12.34 22.85
CA LYS A 290 9.19 12.81 22.58
C LYS A 290 10.00 11.74 21.85
N ALA A 291 9.80 10.48 22.22
CA ALA A 291 10.51 9.34 21.66
C ALA A 291 9.55 8.18 21.39
N ILE A 292 10.01 7.28 20.52
CA ILE A 292 9.36 6.02 20.18
C ILE A 292 10.38 4.93 20.45
N THR A 293 10.04 4.02 21.36
CA THR A 293 10.85 2.83 21.64
C THR A 293 10.33 1.68 20.79
N LEU A 294 11.19 1.10 19.97
CA LEU A 294 10.86 0.04 19.02
C LEU A 294 10.62 -1.30 19.72
N GLN A 295 11.08 -1.51 20.95
CA GLN A 295 10.84 -2.75 21.68
C GLN A 295 9.45 -2.76 22.33
N GLY A 296 8.54 -3.50 21.71
CA GLY A 296 7.32 -3.98 22.35
C GLY A 296 7.59 -5.13 23.31
N GLN A 297 6.78 -5.31 24.37
CA GLN A 297 6.86 -6.52 25.21
C GLN A 297 6.59 -7.75 24.33
N ILE A 298 7.61 -8.57 24.09
CA ILE A 298 7.43 -9.90 23.51
C ILE A 298 6.77 -10.75 24.60
N ASN A 299 5.43 -10.82 24.59
CA ASN A 299 4.76 -11.92 25.26
C ASN A 299 5.12 -13.19 24.48
N ASN A 300 5.99 -14.01 25.09
CA ASN A 300 6.20 -15.38 24.67
C ASN A 300 4.93 -16.17 25.04
N ASP A 301 3.99 -16.26 24.09
CA ASP A 301 2.94 -17.27 24.08
C ASP A 301 3.19 -18.27 22.94
#